data_AF-R0B8A0-F1
#
_entry.id   AF-R0B8A0-F1
#
_cell.length_a   1.000
_cell.length_b   1.000
_cell.length_c   1.000
_cell.angle_alpha   90.00
_cell.angle_beta   90.00
_cell.angle_gamma   90.00
#
_symmetry.space_group_name_H-M   'P 1'
#
loop_
_entity.id
_entity.type
_entity.pdbx_description
1 polymer ?
#
loop_
_entity_poly.entity_id
_entity_poly.type
_entity_poly.pdbx_seq_one_letter_code
_entity_poly.pdbx_strand_id
1 'polypeptide(L)'
;MQQHTLPPNHQIQDTPNQLEDKVLKTAAMFFGQDLLPYLGVRGRITGLVPTEQIHLELRRMEEDFNYMMEDGSLRHLEFESDSITSRDLRRFREYEAYLSLIYNCPVITTVLCTSHVRRIKQELVTGINVYRIQVIRIKDRNADKN
;
A
#
# COMPACT_ATOMS: atom_id res chain seq x y z
N MET A 1 -0.43 -49.09 -20.92
CA MET A 1 0.45 -47.99 -21.37
C MET A 1 -0.36 -46.72 -21.42
N GLN A 2 -0.20 -45.83 -20.44
CA GLN A 2 -0.87 -44.52 -20.44
C GLN A 2 -0.04 -43.56 -21.30
N GLN A 3 -0.67 -42.96 -22.32
CA GLN A 3 -0.02 -41.96 -23.16
C GLN A 3 0.08 -40.65 -22.37
N HIS A 4 1.31 -40.19 -22.14
CA HIS A 4 1.59 -38.91 -21.52
C HIS A 4 1.38 -37.82 -22.57
N THR A 5 0.29 -37.05 -22.47
CA THR A 5 0.04 -35.91 -23.35
C THR A 5 0.77 -34.69 -22.78
N LEU A 6 1.67 -34.09 -23.56
CA LEU A 6 2.33 -32.82 -23.22
C LEU A 6 1.27 -31.71 -23.02
N PRO A 7 1.46 -30.79 -22.05
CA PRO A 7 0.54 -29.68 -21.85
C PRO A 7 0.54 -28.76 -23.10
N PRO A 8 -0.57 -28.08 -23.41
CA PRO A 8 -0.64 -27.16 -24.53
C PRO A 8 0.38 -26.04 -24.33
N ASN A 9 1.16 -25.76 -25.38
CA ASN A 9 2.07 -24.63 -25.44
C ASN A 9 1.22 -23.35 -25.28
N HIS A 10 1.24 -22.74 -24.08
CA HIS A 10 0.49 -21.53 -23.80
C HIS A 10 1.20 -20.36 -24.50
N GLN A 11 0.92 -20.18 -25.79
CA GLN A 11 1.32 -18.99 -26.51
C GLN A 11 0.58 -17.82 -25.86
N ILE A 12 1.30 -17.02 -25.07
CA ILE A 12 0.80 -15.74 -24.55
C ILE A 12 0.58 -14.85 -25.78
N GLN A 13 -0.67 -14.79 -26.25
CA GLN A 13 -1.05 -13.87 -27.31
C GLN A 13 -1.16 -12.48 -26.69
N ASP A 14 -0.27 -11.59 -27.10
CA ASP A 14 -0.37 -10.18 -26.75
C ASP A 14 -1.69 -9.61 -27.28
N THR A 15 -2.40 -8.86 -26.45
CA THR A 15 -3.50 -8.02 -26.95
C THR A 15 -2.96 -7.02 -27.98
N PRO A 16 -3.77 -6.54 -28.94
CA PRO A 16 -3.31 -5.59 -29.95
C PRO A 16 -2.56 -4.37 -29.38
N ASN A 17 -3.03 -3.84 -28.25
CA ASN A 17 -2.39 -2.71 -27.56
C ASN A 17 -1.02 -3.08 -26.95
N GLN A 18 -0.85 -4.31 -26.47
CA GLN A 18 0.45 -4.79 -25.95
C GLN A 18 1.45 -5.02 -27.08
N LEU A 19 0.99 -5.52 -28.23
CA LEU A 19 1.84 -5.69 -29.40
C LEU A 19 2.29 -4.32 -29.94
N GLU A 20 1.37 -3.37 -30.05
CA GLU A 20 1.67 -2.00 -30.46
C GLU A 20 2.70 -1.33 -29.54
N ASP A 21 2.50 -1.42 -28.22
CA ASP A 21 3.43 -0.88 -27.21
C ASP A 21 4.83 -1.49 -27.33
N LYS A 22 4.92 -2.83 -27.52
CA LYS A 22 6.21 -3.51 -27.74
C LYS A 22 6.89 -3.03 -29.02
N VAL A 23 6.16 -2.96 -30.13
CA VAL A 23 6.70 -2.52 -31.43
C VAL A 23 7.23 -1.09 -31.33
N LEU A 24 6.47 -0.18 -30.72
CA LEU A 24 6.88 1.22 -30.57
C LEU A 24 8.10 1.37 -29.66
N LYS A 25 8.16 0.64 -28.55
CA LYS A 25 9.33 0.63 -27.66
C LYS A 25 10.58 0.11 -28.36
N THR A 26 10.45 -0.99 -29.12
CA THR A 26 11.55 -1.53 -29.92
C THR A 26 12.00 -0.54 -30.99
N ALA A 27 11.07 0.11 -31.70
CA ALA A 27 11.38 1.10 -32.71
C ALA A 27 12.10 2.32 -32.12
N ALA A 28 11.66 2.82 -30.96
CA ALA A 28 12.32 3.92 -30.27
C ALA A 28 13.73 3.55 -29.78
N MET A 29 13.93 2.30 -29.35
CA MET A 29 15.23 1.83 -28.86
C MET A 29 16.28 1.72 -29.98
N PHE A 30 15.91 1.21 -31.15
CA PHE A 30 16.87 0.99 -32.26
C PHE A 30 16.92 2.14 -33.26
N PHE A 31 15.79 2.80 -33.50
CA PHE A 31 15.63 3.82 -34.54
C PHE A 31 15.25 5.19 -33.97
N GLY A 32 15.46 5.43 -32.67
CA GLY A 32 15.08 6.68 -32.02
C GLY A 32 15.58 7.92 -32.75
N GLN A 33 16.80 7.89 -33.31
CA GLN A 33 17.39 9.01 -34.04
C GLN A 33 16.61 9.40 -35.30
N ASP A 34 15.94 8.44 -35.95
CA ASP A 34 15.17 8.66 -37.18
C ASP A 34 13.66 8.78 -36.88
N LEU A 35 13.17 7.95 -35.97
CA LEU A 35 11.77 7.89 -35.55
C LEU A 35 11.32 9.20 -34.88
N LEU A 36 12.12 9.75 -33.96
CA LEU A 36 11.72 10.93 -33.20
C LEU A 36 11.58 12.18 -34.10
N PRO A 37 12.52 12.50 -35.02
CA PRO A 37 12.33 13.55 -36.00
C PRO A 37 11.14 13.33 -36.93
N TYR A 38 10.91 12.08 -37.36
CA TYR A 38 9.74 11.74 -38.17
C TYR A 38 8.43 12.04 -37.44
N LEU A 39 8.38 11.82 -36.12
CA LEU A 39 7.26 12.17 -35.25
C LEU A 39 7.24 13.66 -34.81
N GLY A 40 8.15 14.48 -35.33
CA GLY A 40 8.21 15.93 -35.06
C GLY A 40 8.95 16.32 -33.77
N VAL A 41 9.61 15.37 -33.09
CA VAL A 41 10.44 15.64 -31.92
C VAL A 41 11.79 16.21 -32.36
N ARG A 42 12.10 17.42 -31.92
CA ARG A 42 13.31 18.16 -32.31
C ARG A 42 14.47 17.88 -31.35
N GLY A 43 15.69 17.76 -31.90
CA GLY A 43 16.93 17.60 -31.14
C GLY A 43 17.76 16.42 -31.60
N ARG A 44 19.05 16.38 -31.22
CA ARG A 44 19.93 15.22 -31.47
C ARG A 44 19.97 14.34 -30.23
N ILE A 45 19.72 13.05 -30.39
CA ILE A 45 19.81 12.06 -29.32
C ILE A 45 21.28 11.75 -29.06
N THR A 46 21.74 11.96 -27.82
CA THR A 46 23.11 11.66 -27.39
C THR A 46 23.24 10.30 -26.71
N GLY A 47 22.12 9.67 -26.35
CA GLY A 47 22.06 8.33 -25.76
C GLY A 47 20.67 8.04 -25.19
N LEU A 48 20.40 6.78 -24.88
CA LEU A 48 19.24 6.37 -24.10
C LEU A 48 19.58 6.50 -22.61
N VAL A 49 18.67 7.11 -21.84
CA VAL A 49 18.73 7.13 -20.38
C VAL A 49 17.88 5.98 -19.81
N PRO A 50 18.18 5.48 -18.60
CA PRO A 50 17.36 4.46 -17.96
C PRO A 50 15.88 4.85 -17.94
N THR A 51 15.01 3.94 -18.39
CA THR A 51 13.56 4.12 -18.39
C THR A 51 12.93 3.86 -17.02
N GLU A 52 13.69 3.26 -16.11
CA GLU A 52 13.28 3.00 -14.74
C GLU A 52 13.89 4.06 -13.82
N GLN A 53 13.02 4.77 -13.11
CA GLN A 53 13.41 5.66 -12.02
C GLN A 53 13.07 4.99 -10.71
N ILE A 54 14.09 4.66 -9.90
CA ILE A 54 13.89 4.11 -8.56
C ILE A 54 13.84 5.27 -7.57
N HIS A 55 12.69 5.47 -6.93
CA HIS A 55 12.51 6.43 -5.84
C HIS A 55 12.39 5.68 -4.51
N LEU A 56 13.36 5.85 -3.62
CA LEU A 56 13.37 5.26 -2.27
C LEU A 56 13.05 6.36 -1.25
N GLU A 57 11.81 6.37 -0.74
CA GLU A 57 11.40 7.21 0.38
C GLU A 57 11.45 6.37 1.66
N LEU A 58 12.38 6.67 2.57
CA LEU A 58 12.47 6.01 3.87
C LEU A 58 11.49 6.68 4.84
N ARG A 59 10.27 6.14 4.97
CA ARG A 59 9.31 6.57 5.99
C ARG A 59 9.47 5.74 7.25
N ARG A 60 9.67 6.42 8.39
CA ARG A 60 9.63 5.79 9.70
C ARG A 60 8.18 5.86 10.22
N MET A 61 7.47 4.75 10.15
CA MET A 61 6.20 4.57 10.83
C MET A 61 6.49 4.05 12.25
N GLU A 62 6.16 4.85 13.26
CA GLU A 62 6.32 4.46 14.67
C GLU A 62 4.96 3.95 15.15
N GLU A 63 4.67 2.69 14.79
CA GLU A 63 3.50 1.94 15.26
C GLU A 63 3.86 1.19 16.55
N ASP A 64 2.93 1.07 17.49
CA ASP A 64 3.20 0.35 18.74
C ASP A 64 3.29 -1.17 18.50
N PHE A 65 2.23 -1.80 17.98
CA PHE A 65 2.24 -3.24 17.67
C PHE A 65 1.31 -3.64 16.53
N ASN A 66 1.67 -4.73 15.84
CA ASN A 66 0.85 -5.38 14.83
C ASN A 66 0.74 -6.89 15.11
N TYR A 67 -0.48 -7.40 15.21
CA TYR A 67 -0.75 -8.82 15.45
C TYR A 67 -1.52 -9.46 14.31
N MET A 68 -0.99 -10.56 13.77
CA MET A 68 -1.75 -11.44 12.89
C MET A 68 -2.69 -12.29 13.74
N MET A 69 -3.98 -12.28 13.40
CA MET A 69 -5.02 -13.01 14.10
C MET A 69 -5.23 -14.38 13.46
N GLU A 70 -5.79 -15.33 14.21
CA GLU A 70 -6.11 -16.68 13.71
C GLU A 70 -7.10 -16.68 12.54
N ASP A 71 -7.98 -15.68 12.47
CA ASP A 71 -8.94 -15.49 11.37
C ASP A 71 -8.33 -14.86 10.10
N GLY A 72 -7.02 -14.60 10.10
CA GLY A 72 -6.31 -13.99 8.99
C GLY A 72 -6.43 -12.46 8.90
N SER A 73 -7.11 -11.81 9.86
CA SER A 73 -7.08 -10.35 9.99
C SER A 73 -5.83 -9.87 10.74
N LEU A 74 -5.48 -8.60 10.59
CA LEU A 74 -4.41 -7.97 11.35
C LEU A 74 -5.01 -6.96 12.34
N ARG A 75 -4.46 -6.93 13.55
CA ARG A 75 -4.75 -5.90 14.56
C ARG A 75 -3.57 -4.95 14.65
N HIS A 76 -3.79 -3.73 14.19
CA HIS A 76 -2.90 -2.60 14.39
C HIS A 76 -3.25 -1.98 15.75
N LEU A 77 -2.31 -2.00 16.69
CA LEU A 77 -2.53 -1.61 18.09
C LEU A 77 -1.78 -0.33 18.39
N GLU A 78 -2.45 0.60 19.07
CA GLU A 78 -1.89 1.90 19.49
C GLU A 78 -2.25 2.16 20.96
N PHE A 79 -1.32 2.73 21.73
CA PHE A 79 -1.54 3.17 23.10
C PHE A 79 -1.70 4.68 23.16
N GLU A 80 -2.80 5.14 23.74
CA GLU A 80 -3.06 6.57 23.90
C GLU A 80 -3.32 6.90 25.37
N SER A 81 -2.39 7.67 25.97
CA SER A 81 -2.49 8.12 27.35
C SER A 81 -3.44 9.31 27.52
N ASP A 82 -3.72 10.03 26.44
CA ASP A 82 -4.53 11.25 26.42
C ASP A 82 -5.77 11.11 25.51
N SER A 83 -6.29 12.23 25.02
CA SER A 83 -7.39 12.24 24.04
C SER A 83 -6.87 11.95 22.62
N ILE A 84 -7.55 11.07 21.90
CA ILE A 84 -7.29 10.82 20.47
C ILE A 84 -7.67 12.05 19.64
N THR A 85 -6.69 12.60 18.90
CA THR A 85 -6.89 13.75 18.02
C THR A 85 -7.24 13.34 16.59
N SER A 86 -7.67 14.30 15.78
CA SER A 86 -7.86 14.06 14.33
C SER A 86 -6.54 13.75 13.61
N ARG A 87 -5.39 14.18 14.14
CA ARG A 87 -4.08 13.88 13.55
C ARG A 87 -3.71 12.43 13.82
N ASP A 88 -3.99 11.92 15.01
CA ASP A 88 -3.75 10.52 15.37
C ASP A 88 -4.58 9.60 14.48
N LEU A 89 -5.87 9.90 14.31
CA LEU A 89 -6.73 9.16 13.37
C LEU A 89 -6.25 9.20 11.91
N ARG A 90 -5.54 10.26 11.48
CA ARG A 90 -4.94 10.31 10.14
C ARG A 90 -3.72 9.40 10.04
N ARG A 91 -2.88 9.36 11.09
CA ARG A 91 -1.72 8.47 11.20
C ARG A 91 -2.19 7.01 11.23
N PHE A 92 -3.13 6.67 12.10
CA PHE A 92 -3.71 5.34 12.20
C PHE A 92 -4.29 4.85 10.88
N ARG A 93 -5.00 5.73 10.15
CA ARG A 93 -5.51 5.41 8.82
C ARG A 93 -4.42 5.14 7.80
N GLU A 94 -3.32 5.89 7.85
CA GLU A 94 -2.16 5.68 6.97
C GLU A 94 -1.52 4.31 7.25
N TYR A 95 -1.29 3.98 8.52
CA TYR A 95 -0.72 2.71 8.94
C TYR A 95 -1.63 1.54 8.53
N GLU A 96 -2.93 1.61 8.84
CA GLU A 96 -3.90 0.58 8.50
C GLU A 96 -3.96 0.31 6.99
N ALA A 97 -4.00 1.37 6.17
CA ALA A 97 -4.03 1.25 4.71
C ALA A 97 -2.74 0.64 4.16
N TYR A 98 -1.59 1.03 4.72
CA TYR A 98 -0.29 0.49 4.34
C TYR A 98 -0.18 -1.00 4.70
N LEU A 99 -0.54 -1.38 5.92
CA LEU A 99 -0.55 -2.77 6.38
C LEU A 99 -1.48 -3.63 5.52
N SER A 100 -2.69 -3.13 5.21
CA SER A 100 -3.64 -3.85 4.38
C SER A 100 -3.09 -4.08 2.97
N LEU A 101 -2.39 -3.10 2.41
CA LEU A 101 -1.74 -3.21 1.12
C LEU A 101 -0.64 -4.28 1.10
N ILE A 102 0.26 -4.28 2.10
CA ILE A 102 1.43 -5.17 2.08
C ILE A 102 1.12 -6.61 2.54
N TYR A 103 0.18 -6.78 3.46
CA TYR A 103 -0.22 -8.10 3.96
C TYR A 103 -1.43 -8.69 3.23
N ASN A 104 -2.10 -7.89 2.38
CA ASN A 104 -3.27 -8.29 1.61
C ASN A 104 -4.36 -8.93 2.48
N CYS A 105 -4.62 -8.33 3.65
CA CYS A 105 -5.63 -8.80 4.60
C CYS A 105 -6.41 -7.64 5.21
N PRO A 106 -7.58 -7.92 5.84
CA PRO A 106 -8.31 -6.91 6.60
C PRO A 106 -7.48 -6.47 7.81
N VAL A 107 -7.37 -5.16 8.00
CA VAL A 107 -6.68 -4.57 9.16
C VAL A 107 -7.70 -3.81 10.00
N ILE A 108 -7.65 -4.00 11.32
CA ILE A 108 -8.48 -3.26 12.28
C ILE A 108 -7.56 -2.54 13.24
N THR A 109 -7.62 -1.21 13.22
CA THR A 109 -6.94 -0.39 14.22
C THR A 109 -7.69 -0.42 15.56
N THR A 110 -6.99 -0.88 16.59
CA THR A 110 -7.45 -0.95 17.98
C THR A 110 -6.61 -0.01 18.83
N VAL A 111 -7.24 0.95 19.51
CA VAL A 111 -6.54 1.90 20.37
C VAL A 111 -6.87 1.60 21.83
N LEU A 112 -5.83 1.34 22.61
CA LEU A 112 -5.90 1.15 24.05
C LEU A 112 -5.73 2.50 24.74
N CYS A 113 -6.82 3.01 25.33
CA CYS A 113 -6.81 4.28 26.04
C CYS A 113 -6.78 4.06 27.55
N THR A 114 -5.81 4.69 28.21
CA THR A 114 -5.78 4.82 29.69
C THR A 114 -6.40 6.13 30.17
N SER A 115 -6.74 7.04 29.24
CA SER A 115 -7.28 8.36 29.60
C SER A 115 -8.68 8.30 30.21
N HIS A 116 -8.90 9.12 31.25
CA HIS A 116 -10.20 9.30 31.92
C HIS A 116 -11.15 10.22 31.13
N VAL A 117 -10.81 10.59 29.89
CA VAL A 117 -11.61 11.51 29.08
C VAL A 117 -13.00 10.92 28.84
N ARG A 118 -14.06 11.72 29.09
CA ARG A 118 -15.45 11.25 29.00
C ARG A 118 -15.82 10.77 27.60
N ARG A 119 -15.39 11.46 26.54
CA ARG A 119 -15.65 11.11 25.14
C ARG A 119 -14.33 10.99 24.38
N ILE A 120 -14.07 9.81 23.84
CA ILE A 120 -12.89 9.55 23.00
C ILE A 120 -13.34 9.64 21.55
N LYS A 121 -12.55 10.29 20.71
CA LYS A 121 -12.82 10.37 19.27
C LYS A 121 -12.47 9.02 18.62
N GLN A 122 -13.43 8.44 17.91
CA GLN A 122 -13.28 7.11 17.27
C GLN A 122 -13.46 7.16 15.76
N GLU A 123 -13.84 8.34 15.24
CA GLU A 123 -14.17 8.50 13.83
C GLU A 123 -13.49 9.76 13.25
N LEU A 124 -13.02 9.62 12.02
CA LEU A 124 -12.49 10.70 11.20
C LEU A 124 -13.28 10.76 9.89
N VAL A 125 -14.02 11.84 9.71
CA VAL A 125 -14.71 12.15 8.45
C VAL A 125 -13.81 13.02 7.57
N THR A 126 -13.55 12.58 6.34
CA THR A 126 -12.80 13.32 5.32
C THR A 126 -13.49 13.24 3.98
N GLY A 127 -14.17 14.32 3.56
CA GLY A 127 -15.01 14.31 2.37
C GLY A 127 -16.14 13.29 2.53
N ILE A 128 -16.26 12.36 1.58
CA ILE A 128 -17.25 11.26 1.62
C ILE A 128 -16.79 10.05 2.46
N ASN A 129 -15.52 10.00 2.87
CA ASN A 129 -14.95 8.86 3.57
C ASN A 129 -15.09 9.01 5.08
N VAL A 130 -15.46 7.92 5.75
CA VAL A 130 -15.48 7.81 7.21
C VAL A 130 -14.52 6.70 7.63
N TYR A 131 -13.46 7.09 8.34
CA TYR A 131 -12.54 6.16 8.97
C TYR A 131 -12.93 5.94 10.42
N ARG A 132 -12.89 4.69 10.90
CA ARG A 132 -13.30 4.29 12.25
C ARG A 132 -12.24 3.41 12.88
N ILE A 133 -12.05 3.58 14.19
CA ILE A 133 -11.17 2.75 15.01
C ILE A 133 -11.95 2.05 16.10
N GLN A 134 -11.44 0.91 16.58
CA GLN A 134 -11.93 0.28 17.80
C GLN A 134 -11.21 0.89 19.00
N VAL A 135 -11.92 1.41 20.00
CA VAL A 135 -11.31 1.93 21.22
C VAL A 135 -11.63 1.04 22.41
N ILE A 136 -10.59 0.60 23.11
CA ILE A 136 -10.69 -0.15 24.36
C ILE A 136 -10.18 0.73 25.49
N ARG A 137 -11.03 1.00 26.50
CA ARG A 137 -10.59 1.71 27.71
C ARG A 137 -10.07 0.75 28.74
N ILE A 138 -8.82 0.95 29.14
CA ILE A 138 -8.24 0.28 30.29
C ILE A 138 -8.80 1.00 31.53
N LYS A 139 -9.76 0.39 32.22
CA LYS A 139 -10.16 0.87 33.54
C LYS A 139 -9.00 0.64 34.51
N ASP A 140 -8.81 1.53 35.48
CA ASP A 140 -7.94 1.37 36.64
C ASP A 140 -8.30 0.09 37.42
N ARG A 141 -7.95 -1.08 36.90
CA ARG A 141 -7.89 -2.31 37.68
C ARG A 141 -6.49 -2.33 38.24
N ASN A 142 -6.36 -2.03 39.54
CA ASN A 142 -5.12 -2.16 40.31
C ASN A 142 -4.30 -3.35 39.80
N ALA A 143 -3.18 -3.04 39.13
CA ALA A 143 -2.18 -4.02 38.72
C ALA A 143 -1.32 -4.50 39.93
N ASP A 144 -1.60 -3.99 41.12
CA ASP A 144 -0.97 -4.40 42.38
C ASP A 144 -1.70 -5.62 42.98
N LYS A 145 -1.54 -6.76 42.33
CA LYS A 145 -1.63 -8.06 43.01
C LYS A 145 -0.64 -9.03 42.37
N ASN A 146 0.61 -8.98 42.84
CA ASN A 146 1.53 -10.12 42.92
C ASN A 146 2.44 -9.91 44.13
#